data_AF-S4RNK1-F1
#
_entry.id   AF-S4RNK1-F1
#
_cell.length_a   1.000
_cell.length_b   1.000
_cell.length_c   1.000
_cell.angle_alpha   90.00
_cell.angle_beta   90.00
_cell.angle_gamma   90.00
#
_symmetry.space_group_name_H-M   'P 1'
#
loop_
_entity.id
_entity.type
_entity.pdbx_description
1 polymer ?
#
loop_
_entity_poly.entity_id
_entity_poly.type
_entity_poly.pdbx_seq_one_letter_code
_entity_poly.pdbx_strand_id
1 'polypeptide(L)'
;QTISHMKLVEFQGDLEAVPPPPLVLPPASVKDAVPSPDVPLAILEHRLNAARDPEVASRIFADIQTLAAARKRMEEVVRGVVGLCAATPEQAQHLLESRQDLNEHGCYRRAVTHFKSRCFNWSDQKYQYALRHLYVLLNMCEEKIPIGRIEEAMDKMCLAL
;
A
#
# COMPACT_ATOMS: atom_id res chain seq x y z
N GLN A 1 -8.05 25.55 26.11
CA GLN A 1 -6.71 24.95 25.95
C GLN A 1 -6.88 23.70 25.09
N THR A 2 -6.07 23.47 24.06
CA THR A 2 -6.15 22.27 23.21
C THR A 2 -4.96 21.34 23.50
N ILE A 3 -5.10 20.04 23.21
CA ILE A 3 -4.08 19.00 23.47
C ILE A 3 -2.71 19.37 22.90
N SER A 4 -2.67 20.07 21.75
CA SER A 4 -1.43 20.50 21.11
C SER A 4 -0.60 21.54 21.89
N HIS A 5 -1.16 22.14 22.94
CA HIS A 5 -0.46 23.10 23.80
C HIS A 5 0.16 22.44 25.05
N MET A 6 -0.11 21.16 25.29
CA MET A 6 0.51 20.39 26.37
C MET A 6 1.98 20.10 26.04
N LYS A 7 2.81 19.91 27.06
CA LYS A 7 4.24 19.64 26.86
C LYS A 7 4.44 18.20 26.39
N LEU A 8 5.44 17.97 25.55
CA LEU A 8 5.78 16.61 25.06
C LEU A 8 6.06 15.61 26.19
N VAL A 9 6.60 16.07 27.33
CA VAL A 9 6.86 15.22 28.50
C VAL A 9 5.59 14.56 29.05
N GLU A 10 4.42 15.14 28.82
CA GLU A 10 3.12 14.57 29.21
C GLU A 10 2.73 13.34 28.36
N PHE A 11 3.41 13.10 27.23
CA PHE A 11 3.14 11.99 26.31
C PHE A 11 4.35 11.07 26.09
N GLN A 12 5.56 11.60 26.23
CA GLN A 12 6.82 10.93 25.84
C GLN A 12 7.81 10.78 27.00
N GLY A 13 7.44 11.18 28.21
CA GLY A 13 8.35 11.18 29.35
C GLY A 13 7.66 10.89 30.67
N ASP A 14 8.47 10.94 31.73
CA ASP A 14 8.01 10.91 33.11
C ASP A 14 7.99 12.35 33.63
N LEU A 15 6.86 12.77 34.19
CA LEU A 15 6.65 14.12 34.72
C LEU A 15 7.49 14.40 35.97
N GLU A 16 7.83 13.35 36.71
CA GLU A 16 8.65 13.42 37.92
C GLU A 16 10.16 13.34 37.61
N ALA A 17 10.52 13.02 36.35
CA ALA A 17 11.90 12.94 35.94
C ALA A 17 12.49 14.31 35.61
N VAL A 18 13.74 14.53 36.04
CA VAL A 18 14.53 15.69 35.61
C VAL A 18 14.86 15.50 34.12
N PRO A 19 14.46 16.42 33.23
CA PRO A 19 14.70 16.26 31.80
C PRO A 19 16.22 16.27 31.53
N PRO A 20 16.72 15.32 30.71
CA PRO A 20 18.13 15.35 30.31
C PRO A 20 18.42 16.64 29.52
N PRO A 21 19.68 17.11 29.53
CA PRO A 21 20.06 18.26 28.72
C PRO A 21 19.75 17.99 27.23
N PRO A 22 19.37 19.02 26.45
CA PRO A 22 19.04 18.86 25.03
C PRO A 22 20.17 18.20 24.25
N LEU A 23 19.84 17.13 23.52
CA LEU A 23 20.78 16.46 22.65
C LEU A 23 21.08 17.35 21.44
N VAL A 24 22.31 17.85 21.33
CA VAL A 24 22.76 18.60 20.15
C VAL A 24 23.23 17.60 19.10
N LEU A 25 22.37 17.32 18.13
CA LEU A 25 22.72 16.50 16.97
C LEU A 25 23.28 17.40 15.85
N PRO A 26 24.29 16.94 15.09
CA PRO A 26 24.74 17.67 13.91
C PRO A 26 23.62 17.74 12.86
N PRO A 27 23.56 18.78 12.03
CA PRO A 27 22.59 18.86 10.94
C PRO A 27 22.69 17.65 10.02
N ALA A 28 21.63 16.84 9.97
CA ALA A 28 21.53 15.72 9.04
C ALA A 28 21.07 16.24 7.67
N SER A 29 21.71 15.77 6.59
CA SER A 29 21.24 15.99 5.22
C SER A 29 20.45 14.77 4.78
N VAL A 30 19.13 14.93 4.63
CA VAL A 30 18.26 13.87 4.08
C VAL A 30 18.40 13.89 2.56
N LYS A 31 18.92 12.81 1.97
CA LYS A 31 19.16 12.69 0.51
C LYS A 31 18.47 11.48 -0.12
N ASP A 32 17.90 10.64 0.72
CA ASP A 32 17.39 9.31 0.45
C ASP A 32 15.90 9.20 0.80
N ALA A 33 15.17 10.32 0.73
CA ALA A 33 13.74 10.34 0.89
C ALA A 33 13.07 9.57 -0.27
N VAL A 34 12.47 8.43 0.06
CA VAL A 34 11.74 7.57 -0.89
C VAL A 34 10.33 7.33 -0.35
N PRO A 35 9.28 7.39 -1.19
CA PRO A 35 7.94 6.97 -0.77
C PRO A 35 7.96 5.54 -0.21
N SER A 36 7.32 5.31 0.94
CA SER A 36 7.26 3.98 1.57
C SER A 36 6.96 2.81 0.61
N PRO A 37 5.98 2.90 -0.33
CA PRO A 37 5.71 1.78 -1.24
C PRO A 37 6.85 1.49 -2.23
N ASP A 38 7.74 2.45 -2.47
CA ASP A 38 8.83 2.33 -3.45
C ASP A 38 10.17 1.96 -2.82
N VAL A 39 10.27 2.01 -1.48
CA VAL A 39 11.46 1.60 -0.72
C VAL A 39 12.01 0.24 -1.16
N PRO A 40 11.21 -0.84 -1.33
CA PRO A 40 11.76 -2.14 -1.74
C PRO A 40 12.46 -2.09 -3.11
N LEU A 41 11.89 -1.35 -4.08
CA LEU A 41 12.50 -1.20 -5.40
C LEU A 41 13.73 -0.30 -5.34
N ALA A 42 13.64 0.85 -4.66
CA ALA A 42 14.75 1.79 -4.53
C ALA A 42 15.98 1.13 -3.87
N ILE A 43 15.78 0.24 -2.89
CA ILE A 43 16.86 -0.54 -2.28
C ILE A 43 17.52 -1.47 -3.32
N LEU A 44 16.73 -2.19 -4.12
CA LEU A 44 17.27 -3.11 -5.14
C LEU A 44 17.99 -2.34 -6.25
N GLU A 45 17.44 -1.23 -6.72
CA GLU A 45 18.07 -0.35 -7.71
C GLU A 45 19.39 0.20 -7.20
N HIS A 46 19.42 0.68 -5.95
CA HIS A 46 20.65 1.16 -5.34
C HIS A 46 21.70 0.04 -5.20
N ARG A 47 21.28 -1.18 -4.82
CA ARG A 47 22.18 -2.36 -4.75
C ARG A 47 22.69 -2.77 -6.12
N LEU A 48 21.85 -2.74 -7.15
CA LEU A 48 22.23 -3.05 -8.53
C LEU A 48 23.30 -2.06 -9.02
N ASN A 49 23.11 -0.77 -8.78
CA ASN A 49 24.06 0.28 -9.15
C ASN A 49 25.41 0.14 -8.43
N ALA A 50 25.41 -0.41 -7.21
CA ALA A 50 26.62 -0.66 -6.43
C ALA A 50 27.28 -2.03 -6.72
N ALA A 51 26.61 -2.93 -7.44
CA ALA A 51 27.08 -4.29 -7.66
C ALA A 51 28.29 -4.31 -8.62
N ARG A 52 29.35 -5.00 -8.20
CA ARG A 52 30.56 -5.22 -9.01
C ARG A 52 30.63 -6.60 -9.63
N ASP A 53 29.94 -7.56 -9.02
CA ASP A 53 29.84 -8.95 -9.47
C ASP A 53 28.67 -9.10 -10.46
N PRO A 54 28.92 -9.54 -11.72
CA PRO A 54 27.88 -9.76 -12.72
C PRO A 54 26.80 -10.76 -12.29
N GLU A 55 27.14 -11.81 -11.54
CA GLU A 55 26.15 -12.79 -11.09
C GLU A 55 25.20 -12.19 -10.05
N VAL A 56 25.75 -11.40 -9.12
CA VAL A 56 24.96 -10.67 -8.11
C VAL A 56 24.06 -9.64 -8.78
N ALA A 57 24.59 -8.87 -9.74
CA ALA A 57 23.81 -7.91 -10.50
C ALA A 57 22.64 -8.57 -11.25
N SER A 58 22.89 -9.73 -11.89
CA SER A 58 21.86 -10.50 -12.59
C SER A 58 20.74 -10.96 -11.65
N ARG A 59 21.07 -11.45 -10.45
CA ARG A 59 20.07 -11.86 -9.44
C ARG A 59 19.23 -10.68 -8.95
N ILE A 60 19.86 -9.56 -8.61
CA ILE A 60 19.15 -8.35 -8.17
C ILE A 60 18.20 -7.85 -9.28
N PHE A 61 18.65 -7.87 -10.54
CA PHE A 61 17.82 -7.48 -11.67
C PHE A 61 16.60 -8.39 -11.83
N ALA A 62 16.75 -9.70 -11.64
CA ALA A 62 15.62 -10.63 -11.63
C ALA A 62 14.63 -10.35 -10.49
N ASP A 63 15.11 -9.95 -9.30
CA ASP A 63 14.25 -9.55 -8.18
C ASP A 63 13.45 -8.28 -8.50
N ILE A 64 14.09 -7.29 -9.15
CA ILE A 64 13.42 -6.06 -9.63
C ILE A 64 12.31 -6.42 -10.61
N GLN A 65 12.59 -7.27 -11.60
CA GLN A 65 11.59 -7.70 -12.57
C GLN A 65 10.43 -8.44 -11.90
N THR A 66 10.71 -9.29 -10.92
CA THR A 66 9.68 -10.03 -10.17
C THR A 66 8.75 -9.08 -9.44
N LEU A 67 9.30 -8.07 -8.75
CA LEU A 67 8.49 -7.06 -8.06
C LEU A 67 7.69 -6.19 -9.04
N ALA A 68 8.30 -5.75 -10.15
CA ALA A 68 7.63 -4.95 -11.17
C ALA A 68 6.47 -5.72 -11.82
N ALA A 69 6.67 -7.00 -12.15
CA ALA A 69 5.64 -7.87 -12.69
C ALA A 69 4.50 -8.09 -11.68
N ALA A 70 4.82 -8.28 -10.39
CA ALA A 70 3.82 -8.40 -9.34
C ALA A 70 2.98 -7.13 -9.22
N ARG A 71 3.59 -5.94 -9.23
CA ARG A 71 2.88 -4.65 -9.18
C ARG A 71 1.92 -4.49 -10.36
N LYS A 72 2.41 -4.74 -11.58
CA LYS A 72 1.59 -4.66 -12.79
C LYS A 72 0.41 -5.61 -12.70
N ARG A 73 0.63 -6.85 -12.25
CA ARG A 73 -0.45 -7.83 -12.09
C ARG A 73 -1.49 -7.39 -11.05
N MET A 74 -1.07 -6.79 -9.94
CA MET A 74 -2.00 -6.24 -8.94
C MET A 74 -2.88 -5.14 -9.54
N GLU A 75 -2.30 -4.23 -10.32
CA GLU A 75 -3.02 -3.17 -11.03
C GLU A 75 -4.02 -3.74 -12.05
N GLU A 76 -3.61 -4.73 -12.85
CA GLU A 76 -4.47 -5.42 -13.82
C GLU A 76 -5.66 -6.11 -13.14
N VAL A 77 -5.43 -6.83 -12.05
CA VAL A 77 -6.50 -7.49 -11.28
C VAL A 77 -7.47 -6.46 -10.72
N VAL A 78 -6.98 -5.39 -10.10
CA VAL A 78 -7.85 -4.34 -9.53
C VAL A 78 -8.68 -3.67 -10.61
N ARG A 79 -8.08 -3.31 -11.75
CA ARG A 79 -8.81 -2.76 -12.90
C ARG A 79 -9.85 -3.75 -13.44
N GLY A 80 -9.52 -5.03 -13.53
CA GLY A 80 -10.44 -6.06 -13.97
C GLY A 80 -11.63 -6.24 -13.02
N VAL A 81 -11.39 -6.24 -11.70
CA VAL A 81 -12.44 -6.30 -10.67
C VAL A 81 -13.39 -5.11 -10.82
N VAL A 82 -12.84 -3.89 -10.95
CA VAL A 82 -13.65 -2.69 -11.20
C VAL A 82 -14.45 -2.81 -12.50
N GLY A 83 -13.82 -3.27 -13.59
CA GLY A 83 -14.48 -3.44 -14.88
C GLY A 83 -15.65 -4.43 -14.87
N LEU A 84 -15.57 -5.50 -14.06
CA LEU A 84 -16.66 -6.47 -13.88
C LEU A 84 -17.81 -5.92 -13.02
N CYS A 85 -17.52 -4.95 -12.14
CA CYS A 85 -18.47 -4.41 -11.18
C CYS A 85 -19.15 -3.11 -11.63
N ALA A 86 -18.43 -2.24 -12.33
CA ALA A 86 -18.94 -0.95 -12.79
C ALA A 86 -20.05 -1.13 -13.83
N ALA A 87 -21.01 -0.21 -13.83
CA ALA A 87 -22.08 -0.15 -14.83
C ALA A 87 -21.63 0.56 -16.11
N THR A 88 -20.73 1.56 -15.99
CA THR A 88 -20.22 2.33 -17.11
C THR A 88 -18.70 2.55 -17.00
N PRO A 89 -18.02 2.89 -18.11
CA PRO A 89 -16.60 3.25 -18.09
C PRO A 89 -16.28 4.44 -17.18
N GLU A 90 -17.18 5.42 -17.09
CA GLU A 90 -17.01 6.61 -16.25
C GLU A 90 -17.08 6.24 -14.76
N GLN A 91 -18.00 5.34 -14.39
CA GLN A 91 -18.04 4.81 -13.03
C GLN A 91 -16.78 4.01 -12.72
N ALA A 92 -16.29 3.19 -13.67
CA ALA A 92 -15.05 2.45 -13.50
C ALA A 92 -13.85 3.39 -13.26
N GLN A 93 -13.76 4.48 -14.03
CA GLN A 93 -12.72 5.48 -13.86
C GLN A 93 -12.85 6.18 -12.50
N HIS A 94 -14.05 6.60 -12.12
CA HIS A 94 -14.32 7.21 -10.81
C HIS A 94 -13.87 6.31 -9.66
N LEU A 95 -14.20 5.01 -9.71
CA LEU A 95 -13.80 4.03 -8.70
C LEU A 95 -12.27 3.88 -8.59
N LEU A 96 -11.53 4.01 -9.70
CA LEU A 96 -10.08 3.88 -9.73
C LEU A 96 -9.36 5.16 -9.28
N GLU A 97 -9.96 6.33 -9.45
CA GLU A 97 -9.27 7.62 -9.24
C GLU A 97 -9.64 8.27 -7.90
N SER A 98 -10.88 8.11 -7.44
CA SER A 98 -11.39 8.81 -6.27
C SER A 98 -10.73 8.38 -4.96
N ARG A 99 -10.82 9.26 -3.96
CA ARG A 99 -10.51 8.97 -2.56
C ARG A 99 -11.70 9.43 -1.73
N GLN A 100 -12.44 8.46 -1.21
CA GLN A 100 -13.63 8.70 -0.40
C GLN A 100 -13.34 8.45 1.09
N ASP A 101 -14.16 9.04 1.95
CA ASP A 101 -14.16 8.72 3.38
C ASP A 101 -14.83 7.37 3.62
N LEU A 102 -14.32 6.63 4.62
CA LEU A 102 -14.86 5.31 4.97
C LEU A 102 -16.12 5.44 5.83
N ASN A 103 -17.27 5.05 5.29
CA ASN A 103 -18.53 4.91 6.01
C ASN A 103 -19.04 3.47 5.99
N GLU A 104 -18.79 2.72 4.91
CA GLU A 104 -19.24 1.33 4.71
C GLU A 104 -18.25 0.30 5.29
N HIS A 105 -18.00 0.37 6.59
CA HIS A 105 -17.02 -0.48 7.27
C HIS A 105 -17.26 -1.98 7.10
N GLY A 106 -18.52 -2.42 7.07
CA GLY A 106 -18.90 -3.83 6.94
C GLY A 106 -18.55 -4.39 5.55
N CYS A 107 -18.95 -3.68 4.50
CA CYS A 107 -18.58 -4.00 3.12
C CYS A 107 -17.07 -3.98 2.94
N TYR A 108 -16.42 -2.88 3.37
CA TYR A 108 -14.99 -2.69 3.16
C TYR A 108 -14.15 -3.77 3.84
N ARG A 109 -14.46 -4.10 5.11
CA ARG A 109 -13.76 -5.17 5.84
C ARG A 109 -13.84 -6.51 5.12
N ARG A 110 -15.03 -6.86 4.61
CA ARG A 110 -15.22 -8.11 3.86
C ARG A 110 -14.43 -8.09 2.55
N ALA A 111 -14.56 -7.02 1.76
CA ALA A 111 -13.86 -6.89 0.50
C ALA A 111 -12.33 -6.99 0.67
N VAL A 112 -11.76 -6.30 1.66
CA VAL A 112 -10.32 -6.35 1.97
C VAL A 112 -9.89 -7.74 2.45
N THR A 113 -10.69 -8.40 3.28
CA THR A 113 -10.39 -9.76 3.77
C THR A 113 -10.42 -10.79 2.64
N HIS A 114 -11.41 -10.70 1.75
CA HIS A 114 -11.54 -11.56 0.58
C HIS A 114 -10.38 -11.32 -0.39
N PHE A 115 -10.06 -10.05 -0.67
CA PHE A 115 -8.92 -9.68 -1.51
C PHE A 115 -7.58 -10.21 -0.98
N LYS A 116 -7.35 -10.12 0.34
CA LYS A 116 -6.14 -10.65 0.97
C LYS A 116 -6.01 -12.17 0.80
N SER A 117 -7.12 -12.88 1.02
CA SER A 117 -7.13 -14.35 1.09
C SER A 117 -7.22 -15.02 -0.28
N ARG A 118 -7.84 -14.37 -1.27
CA ARG A 118 -8.05 -14.91 -2.62
C ARG A 118 -7.14 -14.34 -3.69
N CYS A 119 -6.61 -13.13 -3.50
CA CYS A 119 -5.81 -12.44 -4.51
C CYS A 119 -4.37 -12.24 -4.05
N PHE A 120 -4.13 -11.30 -3.14
CA PHE A 120 -2.78 -10.85 -2.80
C PHE A 120 -2.60 -10.74 -1.30
N ASN A 121 -1.87 -11.69 -0.71
CA ASN A 121 -1.56 -11.65 0.69
C ASN A 121 -0.36 -10.74 0.96
N TRP A 122 -0.61 -9.48 1.30
CA TRP A 122 0.44 -8.50 1.63
C TRP A 122 1.23 -8.79 2.91
N SER A 123 0.98 -9.91 3.60
CA SER A 123 1.94 -10.45 4.57
C SER A 123 3.21 -10.98 3.89
N ASP A 124 3.15 -11.29 2.59
CA ASP A 124 4.31 -11.55 1.74
C ASP A 124 4.83 -10.21 1.16
N GLN A 125 6.15 -10.03 1.23
CA GLN A 125 6.86 -8.86 0.70
C GLN A 125 6.54 -8.60 -0.77
N LYS A 126 6.41 -9.64 -1.59
CA LYS A 126 6.08 -9.53 -3.02
C LYS A 126 4.74 -8.82 -3.27
N TYR A 127 3.80 -8.94 -2.32
CA TYR A 127 2.42 -8.46 -2.46
C TYR A 127 2.11 -7.21 -1.61
N GLN A 128 3.09 -6.63 -0.93
CA GLN A 128 2.88 -5.42 -0.10
C GLN A 128 2.30 -4.24 -0.88
N TYR A 129 2.61 -4.13 -2.17
CA TYR A 129 2.08 -3.06 -3.03
C TYR A 129 0.55 -3.12 -3.18
N ALA A 130 -0.08 -4.27 -2.90
CA ALA A 130 -1.55 -4.41 -2.91
C ALA A 130 -2.24 -3.41 -1.97
N LEU A 131 -1.57 -3.01 -0.88
CA LEU A 131 -2.07 -2.00 0.06
C LEU A 131 -2.39 -0.66 -0.61
N ARG A 132 -1.67 -0.32 -1.68
CA ARG A 132 -1.88 0.92 -2.45
C ARG A 132 -3.20 0.93 -3.23
N HIS A 133 -3.83 -0.23 -3.40
CA HIS A 133 -5.07 -0.36 -4.16
C HIS A 133 -6.31 -0.54 -3.28
N LEU A 134 -6.17 -0.68 -1.96
CA LEU A 134 -7.32 -0.94 -1.08
C LEU A 134 -8.37 0.17 -1.10
N TYR A 135 -7.98 1.42 -1.39
CA TYR A 135 -8.94 2.52 -1.55
C TYR A 135 -9.94 2.26 -2.68
N VAL A 136 -9.60 1.47 -3.70
CA VAL A 136 -10.53 1.12 -4.78
C VAL A 136 -11.68 0.27 -4.24
N LEU A 137 -11.37 -0.69 -3.36
CA LEU A 137 -12.37 -1.52 -2.70
C LEU A 137 -13.26 -0.68 -1.78
N LEU A 138 -12.68 0.33 -1.13
CA LEU A 138 -13.43 1.32 -0.37
C LEU A 138 -14.40 2.08 -1.28
N ASN A 139 -13.93 2.64 -2.39
CA ASN A 139 -14.78 3.37 -3.34
C ASN A 139 -15.93 2.50 -3.85
N MET A 140 -15.67 1.22 -4.15
CA MET A 140 -16.72 0.27 -4.59
C MET A 140 -17.79 0.07 -3.52
N CYS A 141 -17.40 -0.02 -2.25
CA CYS A 141 -18.33 -0.12 -1.14
C CYS A 141 -19.14 1.17 -0.93
N GLU A 142 -18.51 2.34 -1.02
CA GLU A 142 -19.20 3.63 -0.88
C GLU A 142 -20.20 3.88 -2.01
N GLU A 143 -19.89 3.44 -3.23
CA GLU A 143 -20.79 3.41 -4.41
C GLU A 143 -21.91 2.36 -4.31
N LYS A 144 -22.05 1.69 -3.15
CA LYS A 144 -23.08 0.69 -2.85
C LYS A 144 -23.07 -0.49 -3.83
N ILE A 145 -21.92 -0.83 -4.40
CA ILE A 145 -21.78 -2.05 -5.18
C ILE A 145 -22.00 -3.26 -4.25
N PRO A 146 -22.91 -4.19 -4.58
CA PRO A 146 -23.18 -5.34 -3.72
C PRO A 146 -21.90 -6.15 -3.44
N ILE A 147 -21.61 -6.40 -2.17
CA ILE A 147 -20.39 -7.10 -1.74
C ILE A 147 -20.22 -8.47 -2.41
N GLY A 148 -21.30 -9.22 -2.63
CA GLY A 148 -21.24 -10.50 -3.35
C GLY A 148 -20.73 -10.35 -4.79
N ARG A 149 -21.11 -9.26 -5.48
CA ARG A 149 -20.61 -8.97 -6.83
C ARG A 149 -19.11 -8.63 -6.82
N ILE A 150 -18.64 -7.94 -5.78
CA ILE A 150 -17.22 -7.62 -5.60
C ILE A 150 -16.41 -8.91 -5.35
N GLU A 151 -16.88 -9.76 -4.43
CA GLU A 151 -16.24 -11.04 -4.09
C GLU A 151 -16.18 -11.97 -5.32
N GLU A 152 -17.27 -12.09 -6.08
CA GLU A 152 -17.31 -12.87 -7.33
C GLU A 152 -16.37 -12.32 -8.41
N ALA A 153 -16.27 -10.99 -8.54
CA ALA A 153 -15.34 -10.37 -9.49
C ALA A 153 -13.89 -10.63 -9.09
N MET A 154 -13.58 -10.56 -7.78
CA MET A 154 -12.27 -10.95 -7.26
C MET A 154 -11.96 -12.41 -7.56
N ASP A 155 -12.89 -13.33 -7.28
CA ASP A 155 -12.69 -14.75 -7.54
C ASP A 155 -12.37 -14.99 -9.03
N LYS A 156 -13.11 -14.36 -9.95
CA LYS A 156 -12.84 -14.49 -11.39
C LYS A 156 -11.47 -13.94 -11.79
N MET A 157 -11.09 -12.76 -11.31
CA MET A 157 -9.84 -12.10 -11.69
C MET A 157 -8.60 -12.73 -11.03
N CYS A 158 -8.78 -13.29 -9.84
CA CYS A 158 -7.70 -13.81 -9.01
C CYS A 158 -7.50 -15.33 -9.18
N LEU A 159 -8.49 -16.09 -9.69
CA LEU A 159 -8.28 -17.50 -10.08
C LEU A 159 -7.44 -17.65 -11.35
N ALA A 160 -7.26 -16.58 -12.12
CA ALA A 160 -6.31 -16.53 -13.22
C ALA A 160 -4.84 -16.30 -12.75
N LEU A 161 -4.57 -16.37 -11.44
CA LEU A 161 -3.24 -16.24 -10.82
C LEU A 161 -2.53 -17.59 -10.69
#